data_AF-A0A534LH71-F1
#
_entry.id   AF-A0A534LH71-F1
#
_cell.length_a   1.000
_cell.length_b   1.000
_cell.length_c   1.000
_cell.angle_alpha   90.00
_cell.angle_beta   90.00
_cell.angle_gamma   90.00
#
_symmetry.space_group_name_H-M   'P 1'
#
loop_
_entity.id
_entity.type
_entity.pdbx_description
1 polymer ?
#
loop_
_entity_poly.entity_id
_entity_poly.type
_entity_poly.pdbx_seq_one_letter_code
_entity_poly.pdbx_strand_id
1 'polypeptide(L)'
;MKHSLKELGSELSHRRATEGMAKERVRRPLRRETKMAVGMAIVLALAMVVAAINLFTHTFPAGTTGAHVTTTCSTLTMGTPSVPAGSGTVRFNCGATTPAFVADGSGPVTPTFSLGATLYTGLAIVPSAAIGTSCTGGTALTSGTGLTPPAGNYDYCASYTGAGVLPGFTLTWSQ
;
A
#
# COMPACT_ATOMS: atom_id res chain seq x y z
N MET A 1 97.21 51.93 26.80
CA MET A 1 96.54 50.86 26.02
C MET A 1 96.72 49.51 26.75
N LYS A 2 96.03 49.31 27.88
CA LYS A 2 95.98 48.04 28.67
C LYS A 2 95.09 48.14 29.94
N HIS A 3 94.21 49.13 30.01
CA HIS A 3 93.33 49.39 31.15
C HIS A 3 91.89 49.72 30.73
N SER A 4 91.52 49.69 29.43
CA SER A 4 90.97 48.52 28.72
C SER A 4 90.37 47.42 29.61
N LEU A 5 89.16 47.02 29.21
CA LEU A 5 88.48 45.74 29.47
C LEU A 5 87.85 45.52 30.84
N LYS A 6 88.32 46.11 31.94
CA LYS A 6 87.71 45.86 33.26
C LYS A 6 86.38 46.58 33.50
N GLU A 7 86.24 47.86 33.16
CA GLU A 7 84.95 48.57 33.42
C GLU A 7 83.88 48.32 32.35
N LEU A 8 84.26 48.04 31.10
CA LEU A 8 83.26 47.56 30.13
C LEU A 8 82.61 46.24 30.58
N GLY A 9 83.30 45.45 31.41
CA GLY A 9 82.74 44.25 32.03
C GLY A 9 81.68 44.54 33.11
N SER A 10 81.82 45.63 33.88
CA SER A 10 80.82 46.00 34.91
C SER A 10 79.57 46.62 34.28
N GLU A 11 79.71 47.41 33.22
CA GLU A 11 78.61 47.95 32.42
C GLU A 11 77.79 46.85 31.70
N LEU A 12 78.45 45.85 31.11
CA LEU A 12 77.78 44.70 30.49
C LEU A 12 77.12 43.77 31.50
N SER A 13 77.66 43.66 32.73
CA SER A 13 77.02 42.92 33.81
C SER A 13 75.74 43.61 34.30
N HIS A 14 75.71 44.95 34.35
CA HIS A 14 74.51 45.72 34.65
C HIS A 14 73.43 45.63 33.55
N ARG A 15 73.83 45.56 32.27
CA ARG A 15 72.86 45.37 31.17
C ARG A 15 72.29 43.95 31.10
N ARG A 16 73.08 42.92 31.41
CA ARG A 16 72.58 41.54 31.41
C ARG A 16 71.67 41.21 32.62
N ALA A 17 71.76 42.00 33.69
CA ALA A 17 70.82 41.92 34.83
C ALA A 17 69.46 42.58 34.56
N THR A 18 69.32 43.41 33.51
CA THR A 18 68.05 44.08 33.15
C THR A 18 67.31 43.43 31.98
N GLU A 19 67.95 42.56 31.20
CA GLU A 19 67.29 41.78 30.14
C GLU A 19 66.70 40.44 30.64
N GLY A 20 66.83 40.14 31.94
CA GLY A 20 66.44 38.86 32.55
C GLY A 20 65.26 38.90 33.52
N MET A 21 64.50 39.99 33.62
CA MET A 21 63.18 39.96 34.28
C MET A 21 62.12 39.65 33.21
N ALA A 22 61.98 38.37 32.89
CA ALA A 22 61.02 37.51 33.54
C ALA A 22 59.58 37.94 33.22
N LYS A 23 59.03 37.16 32.29
CA LYS A 23 57.69 36.64 32.31
C LYS A 23 56.54 37.64 32.15
N GLU A 24 55.89 37.39 31.01
CA GLU A 24 54.45 37.18 30.99
C GLU A 24 53.67 38.48 31.05
N ARG A 25 53.51 39.11 29.87
CA ARG A 25 52.31 39.89 29.62
C ARG A 25 51.13 38.95 29.84
N VAL A 26 50.61 39.03 31.06
CA VAL A 26 49.30 38.65 31.55
C VAL A 26 48.43 38.20 30.39
N ARG A 27 48.31 36.87 30.22
CA ARG A 27 47.14 36.30 29.55
C ARG A 27 45.95 36.84 30.34
N ARG A 28 45.40 37.96 29.87
CA ARG A 28 44.11 38.44 30.37
C ARG A 28 43.18 37.25 30.24
N PRO A 29 42.51 36.80 31.31
CA PRO A 29 41.54 35.74 31.17
C PRO A 29 40.51 36.27 30.18
N LEU A 30 40.49 35.68 28.98
CA LEU A 30 39.40 35.85 28.03
C LEU A 30 38.15 35.50 28.83
N ARG A 31 37.41 36.54 29.22
CA ARG A 31 36.19 36.42 30.01
C ARG A 31 35.34 35.34 29.34
N ARG A 32 34.99 34.34 30.12
CA ARG A 32 34.20 33.15 29.74
C ARG A 32 32.97 33.52 28.88
N GLU A 33 32.45 34.73 29.09
CA GLU A 33 31.41 35.42 28.34
C GLU A 33 31.62 35.47 26.81
N THR A 34 32.82 35.81 26.31
CA THR A 34 33.06 35.96 24.87
C THR A 34 33.16 34.63 24.12
N LYS A 35 33.58 33.56 24.80
CA LYS A 35 33.60 32.20 24.20
C LYS A 35 32.20 31.62 24.06
N MET A 36 31.31 31.90 25.02
CA MET A 36 29.90 31.51 24.96
C MET A 36 29.15 32.26 23.85
N ALA A 37 29.39 33.56 23.70
CA ALA A 37 28.75 34.38 22.67
C ALA A 37 29.15 33.94 21.25
N VAL A 38 30.44 33.63 21.02
CA VAL A 38 30.92 33.13 19.72
C VAL A 38 30.40 31.72 19.44
N GLY A 39 30.36 30.84 20.45
CA GLY A 39 29.77 29.50 20.30
C GLY A 39 28.28 29.54 19.96
N MET A 40 27.53 30.42 20.62
CA MET A 40 26.10 30.60 20.37
C MET A 40 25.83 31.24 19.01
N ALA A 41 26.67 32.18 18.57
CA ALA A 41 26.58 32.77 17.23
C ALA A 41 26.84 31.72 16.12
N ILE A 42 27.76 30.76 16.35
CA ILE A 42 28.02 29.65 15.41
C ILE A 42 26.84 28.67 15.38
N VAL A 43 26.24 28.34 16.54
CA VAL A 43 25.04 27.50 16.60
C VAL A 43 23.84 28.17 15.94
N LEU A 44 23.66 29.48 16.13
CA LEU A 44 22.61 30.27 15.47
C LEU A 44 22.83 30.39 13.95
N ALA A 45 24.08 30.50 13.50
CA ALA A 45 24.40 30.52 12.07
C ALA A 45 24.18 29.17 11.38
N LEU A 46 24.28 28.05 12.11
CA LEU A 46 24.01 26.70 11.60
C LEU A 46 22.52 26.33 11.60
N ALA A 47 21.65 27.11 12.24
CA ALA A 47 20.25 26.79 12.45
C ALA A 47 19.30 27.18 11.29
N MET A 48 19.80 27.75 10.20
CA MET A 48 18.94 28.29 9.12
C MET A 48 19.22 27.69 7.75
N VAL A 49 19.13 26.36 7.64
CA VAL A 49 18.79 25.71 6.37
C VAL A 49 17.58 24.82 6.61
N VAL A 50 16.42 25.46 6.78
CA VAL A 50 15.16 24.78 6.47
C VAL A 50 15.08 24.76 4.96
N ALA A 51 15.75 23.78 4.35
CA ALA A 51 15.46 23.44 2.98
C ALA A 51 13.96 23.15 2.93
N ALA A 52 13.20 24.00 2.25
CA ALA A 52 11.83 23.68 1.87
C ALA A 52 11.93 22.40 1.04
N ILE A 53 11.71 21.26 1.70
CA ILE A 53 11.54 19.99 1.02
C ILE A 53 10.26 20.20 0.23
N ASN A 54 10.39 20.51 -1.06
CA ASN A 54 9.28 20.43 -1.99
C ASN A 54 8.87 18.97 -2.00
N LEU A 55 7.97 18.60 -1.09
CA LEU A 55 7.33 17.31 -1.06
C LEU A 55 6.38 17.30 -2.25
N PHE A 56 6.88 16.84 -3.39
CA PHE A 56 6.07 16.67 -4.59
C PHE A 56 4.93 15.72 -4.22
N THR A 57 3.75 16.29 -4.08
CA THR A 57 2.51 15.55 -3.88
C THR A 57 1.91 15.34 -5.26
N HIS A 58 2.01 14.11 -5.75
CA HIS A 58 1.28 13.69 -6.93
C HIS A 58 -0.10 13.22 -6.49
N THR A 59 -1.15 13.94 -6.90
CA THR A 59 -2.51 13.42 -6.85
C THR A 59 -2.74 12.68 -8.16
N PHE A 60 -2.68 11.36 -8.11
CA PHE A 60 -3.11 10.55 -9.24
C PHE A 60 -4.64 10.66 -9.35
N PRO A 61 -5.20 10.83 -10.56
CA PRO A 61 -6.64 10.76 -10.72
C PRO A 61 -7.13 9.37 -10.28
N ALA A 62 -8.31 9.32 -9.67
CA ALA A 62 -8.99 8.05 -9.47
C ALA A 62 -9.25 7.45 -10.86
N GLY A 63 -8.57 6.37 -11.19
CA GLY A 63 -8.93 5.57 -12.36
C GLY A 63 -10.27 4.91 -12.07
N THR A 64 -11.25 5.08 -12.95
CA THR A 64 -12.43 4.21 -12.94
C THR A 64 -11.96 2.85 -13.44
N THR A 65 -11.96 1.86 -12.56
CA THR A 65 -11.83 0.48 -13.01
C THR A 65 -13.02 0.16 -13.91
N GLY A 66 -12.76 -0.52 -15.03
CA GLY A 66 -13.83 -0.98 -15.91
C GLY A 66 -14.74 -1.98 -15.19
N ALA A 67 -15.79 -2.44 -15.88
CA ALA A 67 -16.65 -3.45 -15.30
C ALA A 67 -15.88 -4.75 -14.98
N HIS A 68 -15.74 -5.05 -13.69
CA HIS A 68 -15.03 -6.23 -13.20
C HIS A 68 -15.75 -7.54 -13.52
N VAL A 69 -17.08 -7.49 -13.58
CA VAL A 69 -17.95 -8.55 -14.10
C VAL A 69 -18.89 -7.95 -15.14
N THR A 70 -18.95 -8.59 -16.30
CA THR A 70 -19.89 -8.26 -17.37
C THR A 70 -20.81 -9.44 -17.62
N THR A 71 -22.11 -9.26 -17.41
CA THR A 71 -23.12 -10.28 -17.72
C THR A 71 -23.29 -10.42 -19.23
N THR A 72 -23.37 -11.66 -19.72
CA THR A 72 -23.46 -11.92 -21.17
C THR A 72 -24.91 -11.88 -21.67
N CYS A 73 -25.88 -12.13 -20.79
CA CYS A 73 -27.31 -12.08 -21.09
C CYS A 73 -28.12 -11.61 -19.87
N SER A 74 -29.37 -11.17 -20.13
CA SER A 74 -30.31 -10.74 -19.09
C SER A 74 -31.11 -11.89 -18.47
N THR A 75 -31.19 -13.04 -19.14
CA THR A 75 -31.95 -14.20 -18.68
C THR A 75 -31.13 -15.46 -18.89
N LEU A 76 -30.85 -16.16 -17.80
CA LEU A 76 -30.10 -17.41 -17.84
C LEU A 76 -30.99 -18.58 -18.23
N THR A 77 -30.42 -19.51 -18.98
CA THR A 77 -31.00 -20.80 -19.30
C THR A 77 -30.42 -21.88 -18.41
N MET A 78 -31.26 -22.84 -18.06
CA MET A 78 -30.80 -24.06 -17.39
C MET A 78 -30.01 -24.92 -18.38
N GLY A 79 -28.79 -25.31 -18.01
CA GLY A 79 -27.99 -26.26 -18.79
C GLY A 79 -28.60 -27.67 -18.75
N THR A 80 -28.35 -28.47 -19.79
CA THR A 80 -28.75 -29.88 -19.84
C THR A 80 -27.78 -30.77 -19.06
N PRO A 81 -28.23 -31.83 -18.35
CA PRO A 81 -29.60 -32.36 -18.29
C PRO A 81 -30.54 -31.56 -17.39
N SER A 82 -31.85 -31.69 -17.64
CA SER A 82 -32.91 -31.18 -16.77
C SER A 82 -32.76 -31.70 -15.34
N VAL A 83 -33.18 -30.87 -14.37
CA VAL A 83 -33.21 -31.14 -12.91
C VAL A 83 -33.56 -32.61 -12.60
N PRO A 84 -32.61 -33.42 -12.12
CA PRO A 84 -32.93 -34.75 -11.58
C PRO A 84 -33.96 -34.67 -10.44
N ALA A 85 -34.78 -35.72 -10.28
CA ALA A 85 -35.65 -35.83 -9.11
C ALA A 85 -34.81 -35.95 -7.82
N GLY A 86 -35.09 -35.09 -6.83
CA GLY A 86 -34.35 -35.04 -5.57
C GLY A 86 -33.28 -33.93 -5.56
N SER A 87 -32.45 -33.93 -4.52
CA SER A 87 -31.43 -32.89 -4.33
C SER A 87 -30.29 -33.00 -5.34
N GLY A 88 -29.73 -31.85 -5.74
CA GLY A 88 -28.65 -31.83 -6.70
C GLY A 88 -28.10 -30.43 -6.93
N THR A 89 -27.42 -30.30 -8.07
CA THR A 89 -26.91 -29.02 -8.56
C THR A 89 -27.37 -28.80 -9.99
N VAL A 90 -27.72 -27.57 -10.30
CA VAL A 90 -28.14 -27.17 -11.64
C VAL A 90 -27.28 -26.00 -12.11
N ARG A 91 -26.91 -26.04 -13.39
CA ARG A 91 -26.07 -25.03 -14.01
C ARG A 91 -26.92 -24.03 -14.80
N PHE A 92 -26.57 -22.76 -14.71
CA PHE A 92 -27.22 -21.66 -15.42
C PHE A 92 -26.20 -20.87 -16.23
N ASN A 93 -26.51 -20.66 -17.51
CA ASN A 93 -25.65 -19.98 -18.49
C ASN A 93 -26.50 -19.22 -19.52
N CYS A 94 -25.87 -18.58 -20.51
CA CYS A 94 -26.56 -17.83 -21.55
C CYS A 94 -26.83 -18.69 -22.80
N GLY A 95 -27.16 -19.97 -22.60
CA GLY A 95 -27.29 -20.99 -23.63
C GLY A 95 -26.17 -22.04 -23.56
N ALA A 96 -26.28 -23.11 -24.35
CA ALA A 96 -25.41 -24.28 -24.24
C ALA A 96 -23.89 -23.99 -24.35
N THR A 97 -23.50 -22.93 -25.05
CA THR A 97 -22.10 -22.59 -25.35
C THR A 97 -21.67 -21.22 -24.84
N THR A 98 -22.58 -20.41 -24.29
CA THR A 98 -22.32 -19.01 -23.96
C THR A 98 -22.27 -18.83 -22.44
N PRO A 99 -21.19 -18.24 -21.89
CA PRO A 99 -21.02 -18.09 -20.45
C PRO A 99 -22.07 -17.15 -19.85
N ALA A 100 -22.41 -17.36 -18.58
CA ALA A 100 -23.31 -16.45 -17.86
C ALA A 100 -22.73 -15.03 -17.72
N PHE A 101 -21.44 -14.95 -17.42
CA PHE A 101 -20.71 -13.69 -17.30
C PHE A 101 -19.20 -13.88 -17.56
N VAL A 102 -18.52 -12.77 -17.77
CA VAL A 102 -17.06 -12.69 -17.88
C VAL A 102 -16.53 -11.85 -16.73
N ALA A 103 -15.49 -12.34 -16.06
CA ALA A 103 -14.74 -11.58 -15.05
C ALA A 103 -13.38 -11.17 -15.61
N ASP A 104 -12.94 -9.96 -15.31
CA ASP A 104 -11.63 -9.44 -15.74
C ASP A 104 -10.49 -9.71 -14.74
N GLY A 105 -10.85 -10.14 -13.52
CA GLY A 105 -9.92 -10.43 -12.43
C GLY A 105 -9.31 -9.22 -11.73
N SER A 106 -9.80 -8.01 -11.99
CA SER A 106 -9.12 -6.77 -11.58
C SER A 106 -9.62 -6.12 -10.28
N GLY A 107 -10.70 -6.62 -9.68
CA GLY A 107 -11.25 -6.05 -8.45
C GLY A 107 -12.31 -6.91 -7.76
N PRO A 108 -12.65 -6.59 -6.50
CA PRO A 108 -13.74 -7.26 -5.81
C PRO A 108 -15.08 -6.88 -6.44
N VAL A 109 -15.94 -7.88 -6.59
CA VAL A 109 -17.33 -7.75 -7.02
C VAL A 109 -18.23 -8.37 -5.98
N THR A 110 -19.38 -7.77 -5.74
CA THR A 110 -20.33 -8.21 -4.71
C THR A 110 -21.62 -8.68 -5.35
N PRO A 111 -21.97 -9.97 -5.24
CA PRO A 111 -23.23 -10.50 -5.73
C PRO A 111 -24.34 -10.18 -4.72
N THR A 112 -25.50 -9.79 -5.21
CA THR A 112 -26.72 -9.63 -4.41
C THR A 112 -27.82 -10.49 -5.00
N PHE A 113 -28.33 -11.43 -4.22
CA PHE A 113 -29.40 -12.34 -4.60
C PHE A 113 -30.19 -12.81 -3.37
N SER A 114 -31.41 -13.30 -3.59
CA SER A 114 -32.23 -13.93 -2.56
C SER A 114 -32.72 -15.29 -3.04
N LEU A 115 -32.42 -16.32 -2.26
CA LEU A 115 -32.94 -17.68 -2.45
C LEU A 115 -34.12 -17.97 -1.51
N GLY A 116 -34.59 -16.99 -0.73
CA GLY A 116 -35.58 -17.18 0.33
C GLY A 116 -36.89 -17.81 -0.18
N ALA A 117 -37.35 -18.86 0.52
CA ALA A 117 -38.51 -19.70 0.20
C ALA A 117 -38.41 -20.50 -1.12
N THR A 118 -37.24 -20.55 -1.76
CA THR A 118 -37.01 -21.36 -2.95
C THR A 118 -36.49 -22.76 -2.60
N LEU A 119 -36.45 -23.64 -3.61
CA LEU A 119 -35.79 -24.95 -3.51
C LEU A 119 -34.25 -24.85 -3.54
N TYR A 120 -33.66 -23.67 -3.73
CA TYR A 120 -32.21 -23.51 -3.78
C TYR A 120 -31.60 -23.38 -2.38
N THR A 121 -30.48 -24.08 -2.19
CA THR A 121 -29.72 -24.11 -0.93
C THR A 121 -28.37 -23.42 -1.03
N GLY A 122 -27.92 -23.07 -2.23
CA GLY A 122 -26.67 -22.36 -2.43
C GLY A 122 -26.46 -21.95 -3.87
N LEU A 123 -25.53 -21.02 -4.06
CA LEU A 123 -25.12 -20.54 -5.38
C LEU A 123 -23.60 -20.47 -5.42
N ALA A 124 -23.02 -20.85 -6.55
CA ALA A 124 -21.59 -20.81 -6.81
C ALA A 124 -21.33 -20.36 -8.25
N ILE A 125 -20.10 -19.93 -8.52
CA ILE A 125 -19.59 -19.70 -9.87
C ILE A 125 -18.61 -20.81 -10.24
N VAL A 126 -18.69 -21.30 -11.47
CA VAL A 126 -17.78 -22.31 -12.02
C VAL A 126 -17.22 -21.83 -13.35
N PRO A 127 -15.96 -22.15 -13.70
CA PRO A 127 -15.44 -21.83 -15.02
C PRO A 127 -16.28 -22.46 -16.14
N SER A 128 -16.69 -21.68 -17.14
CA SER A 128 -17.56 -22.17 -18.21
C SER A 128 -16.90 -23.28 -19.05
N ALA A 129 -15.56 -23.30 -19.13
CA ALA A 129 -14.77 -24.30 -19.83
C ALA A 129 -14.74 -25.69 -19.14
N ALA A 130 -15.21 -25.81 -17.89
CA ALA A 130 -15.45 -27.11 -17.28
C ALA A 130 -16.68 -27.74 -17.97
N ILE A 131 -16.48 -28.28 -19.18
CA ILE A 131 -17.52 -28.97 -19.94
C ILE A 131 -17.73 -30.34 -19.28
N GLY A 132 -18.61 -30.30 -18.32
CA GLY A 132 -19.18 -31.42 -17.60
C GLY A 132 -20.41 -30.86 -16.92
N THR A 133 -21.48 -31.64 -16.90
CA THR A 133 -22.74 -31.33 -16.23
C THR A 133 -22.60 -31.10 -14.71
N SER A 134 -21.38 -31.26 -14.18
CA SER A 134 -21.06 -31.18 -12.77
C SER A 134 -20.66 -29.78 -12.33
N CYS A 135 -21.33 -29.27 -11.31
CA CYS A 135 -21.00 -28.04 -10.58
C CYS A 135 -19.77 -28.19 -9.65
N THR A 136 -18.80 -29.01 -10.04
CA THR A 136 -17.65 -29.38 -9.19
C THR A 136 -16.59 -28.28 -9.21
N GLY A 137 -16.00 -27.99 -8.04
CA GLY A 137 -14.91 -27.02 -7.91
C GLY A 137 -15.34 -25.55 -8.03
N GLY A 138 -16.63 -25.27 -7.87
CA GLY A 138 -17.15 -23.90 -7.90
C GLY A 138 -16.78 -23.08 -6.67
N THR A 139 -16.70 -21.77 -6.85
CA THR A 139 -16.55 -20.80 -5.77
C THR A 139 -17.94 -20.41 -5.27
N ALA A 140 -18.24 -20.72 -4.01
CA ALA A 140 -19.52 -20.35 -3.40
C ALA A 140 -19.69 -18.84 -3.36
N LEU A 141 -20.89 -18.38 -3.70
CA LEU A 141 -21.30 -16.99 -3.57
C LEU A 141 -22.08 -16.80 -2.27
N THR A 142 -21.77 -15.73 -1.58
CA THR A 142 -22.54 -15.26 -0.43
C THR A 142 -23.11 -13.90 -0.78
N SER A 143 -24.44 -13.77 -0.72
CA SER A 143 -25.13 -12.52 -1.04
C SER A 143 -24.64 -11.39 -0.14
N GLY A 144 -24.29 -10.25 -0.74
CA GLY A 144 -23.74 -9.08 -0.06
C GLY A 144 -22.25 -9.16 0.28
N THR A 145 -21.57 -10.27 -0.02
CA THR A 145 -20.15 -10.45 0.29
C THR A 145 -19.29 -10.36 -0.96
N GLY A 146 -18.32 -9.44 -0.95
CA GLY A 146 -17.38 -9.26 -2.07
C GLY A 146 -16.43 -10.45 -2.27
N LEU A 147 -16.11 -10.74 -3.53
CA LEU A 147 -15.08 -11.69 -3.94
C LEU A 147 -14.36 -11.16 -5.19
N THR A 148 -13.15 -11.66 -5.45
CA THR A 148 -12.43 -11.38 -6.70
C THR A 148 -12.31 -12.67 -7.50
N PRO A 149 -13.23 -12.94 -8.44
CA PRO A 149 -13.08 -14.07 -9.35
C PRO A 149 -11.81 -13.87 -10.20
N PRO A 150 -11.04 -14.92 -10.48
CA PRO A 150 -9.99 -14.85 -11.50
C PRO A 150 -10.54 -14.38 -12.86
N ALA A 151 -9.67 -13.88 -13.72
CA ALA A 151 -10.07 -13.52 -15.08
C ALA A 151 -10.56 -14.77 -15.83
N GLY A 152 -11.75 -14.71 -16.43
CA GLY A 152 -12.30 -15.86 -17.14
C GLY A 152 -13.80 -15.79 -17.41
N ASN A 153 -14.28 -16.87 -18.02
CA ASN A 153 -15.69 -17.09 -18.35
C ASN A 153 -16.33 -17.97 -17.28
N TYR A 154 -17.51 -17.59 -16.80
CA TYR A 154 -18.16 -18.26 -15.68
C TYR A 154 -19.64 -18.54 -15.94
N ASP A 155 -20.08 -19.67 -15.37
CA ASP A 155 -21.48 -20.05 -15.26
C ASP A 155 -21.89 -20.11 -13.78
N TYR A 156 -23.18 -20.01 -13.51
CA TYR A 156 -23.70 -20.20 -12.16
C TYR A 156 -24.06 -21.65 -11.92
N CYS A 157 -23.82 -22.10 -10.70
CA CYS A 157 -24.18 -23.41 -10.22
C CYS A 157 -25.01 -23.25 -8.95
N ALA A 158 -26.29 -23.60 -9.03
CA ALA A 158 -27.18 -23.53 -7.89
C ALA A 158 -27.37 -24.93 -7.31
N SER A 159 -27.14 -25.07 -6.01
CA SER A 159 -27.51 -26.26 -5.25
C SER A 159 -29.00 -26.17 -4.92
N TYR A 160 -29.71 -27.29 -4.99
CA TYR A 160 -31.14 -27.33 -4.70
C TYR A 160 -31.53 -28.63 -3.97
N THR A 161 -32.67 -28.60 -3.30
CA THR A 161 -33.26 -29.76 -2.61
C THR A 161 -34.70 -29.99 -3.04
N GLY A 162 -35.18 -31.21 -2.83
CA GLY A 162 -36.57 -31.58 -3.12
C GLY A 162 -36.82 -31.98 -4.59
N ALA A 163 -38.08 -32.10 -4.95
CA ALA A 163 -38.52 -32.46 -6.29
C ALA A 163 -39.56 -31.43 -6.78
N GLY A 164 -39.53 -31.09 -8.06
CA GLY A 164 -40.47 -30.15 -8.67
C GLY A 164 -39.80 -29.09 -9.52
N VAL A 165 -40.58 -28.06 -9.88
CA VAL A 165 -40.11 -26.93 -10.67
C VAL A 165 -39.27 -26.01 -9.78
N LEU A 166 -38.02 -25.79 -10.17
CA LEU A 166 -37.17 -24.82 -9.50
C LEU A 166 -37.67 -23.39 -9.81
N PRO A 167 -37.95 -22.56 -8.79
CA PRO A 167 -38.43 -21.20 -9.02
C PRO A 167 -37.34 -20.33 -9.66
N GLY A 168 -37.73 -19.20 -10.25
CA GLY A 168 -36.78 -18.17 -10.67
C GLY A 168 -36.27 -17.35 -9.49
N PHE A 169 -35.06 -16.82 -9.60
CA PHE A 169 -34.52 -15.80 -8.69
C PHE A 169 -33.66 -14.80 -9.48
N THR A 170 -33.38 -13.65 -8.87
CA THR A 170 -32.55 -12.60 -9.47
C THR A 170 -31.19 -12.52 -8.77
N LEU A 171 -30.16 -12.26 -9.56
CA LEU A 171 -28.81 -11.94 -9.08
C LEU A 171 -28.30 -10.69 -9.78
N THR A 172 -27.72 -9.78 -9.00
CA THR A 172 -27.07 -8.56 -9.50
C THR A 172 -25.65 -8.47 -8.94
N TRP A 173 -24.75 -7.81 -9.67
CA TRP A 173 -23.40 -7.51 -9.21
C TRP A 173 -23.23 -6.01 -8.97
N SER A 174 -22.53 -5.65 -7.90
CA SER A 174 -21.93 -4.32 -7.72
C SER A 174 -20.42 -4.44 -7.75
N GLN A 175 -19.74 -3.43 -8.29
CA GLN A 175 -18.31 -3.45 -8.59
C GLN A 175 -17.73 -2.03 -8.54
#